data_AF-A0A3D1QXS4-F1
#
_entry.id   AF-A0A3D1QXS4-F1
#
_cell.length_a   1.000
_cell.length_b   1.000
_cell.length_c   1.000
_cell.angle_alpha   90.00
_cell.angle_beta   90.00
_cell.angle_gamma   90.00
#
_symmetry.space_group_name_H-M   'P 1'
#
loop_
_entity.id
_entity.type
_entity.pdbx_description
1 polymer ?
#
loop_
_entity_poly.entity_id
_entity_poly.type
_entity_poly.pdbx_seq_one_letter_code
_entity_poly.pdbx_strand_id
1 'polypeptide(L)'
;VPIVFLDTAGKGFDDEVAQGSESHRNPQEAELVARKVRQLLDAGLAPAQISVISPYGAQVETLRALLPGEGLEIDTVDGFQGRENEAVVVSLTRSNAEAEVGFLADLRRMNVAITRARRFLLVVGDSATVSAHPFYRDFIDYVTERSGYRSAWEE
;
A
#
# COMPACT_ATOMS: atom_id res chain seq x y z
N VAL A 1 17.01 1.79 -3.88
CA VAL A 1 15.71 1.38 -4.46
C VAL A 1 14.90 2.65 -4.68
N PRO A 2 14.46 2.98 -5.90
CA PRO A 2 13.42 4.00 -6.10
C PRO A 2 12.20 3.72 -5.24
N ILE A 3 11.78 4.72 -4.46
CA ILE A 3 10.62 4.67 -3.58
C ILE A 3 9.64 5.73 -4.05
N VAL A 4 8.39 5.34 -4.24
CA VAL A 4 7.29 6.25 -4.57
C VAL A 4 6.25 6.19 -3.47
N PHE A 5 5.82 7.36 -3.01
CA PHE A 5 4.61 7.50 -2.20
C PHE A 5 3.54 8.14 -3.07
N LEU A 6 2.46 7.41 -3.32
CA LEU A 6 1.32 7.86 -4.07
C LEU A 6 0.21 8.27 -3.10
N ASP A 7 0.04 9.58 -2.96
CA ASP A 7 -0.85 10.17 -1.98
C ASP A 7 -2.30 10.20 -2.47
N THR A 8 -3.22 9.67 -1.66
CA THR A 8 -4.66 9.69 -1.89
C THR A 8 -5.39 10.78 -1.10
N ALA A 9 -4.68 11.64 -0.37
CA ALA A 9 -5.28 12.71 0.42
C ALA A 9 -6.23 13.60 -0.41
N GLY A 10 -7.40 13.87 0.17
CA GLY A 10 -8.45 14.69 -0.45
C GLY A 10 -9.23 14.00 -1.57
N LYS A 11 -8.92 12.74 -1.94
CA LYS A 11 -9.66 12.00 -2.98
C LYS A 11 -11.03 11.50 -2.53
N GLY A 12 -11.34 11.56 -1.22
CA GLY A 12 -12.54 10.95 -0.64
C GLY A 12 -12.50 9.41 -0.68
N PHE A 13 -11.30 8.84 -0.58
CA PHE A 13 -11.09 7.39 -0.53
C PHE A 13 -11.20 6.95 0.92
N ASP A 14 -12.35 7.15 1.55
CA ASP A 14 -12.51 6.87 2.98
C ASP A 14 -12.45 5.36 3.26
N ASP A 15 -11.78 4.98 4.35
CA ASP A 15 -11.70 3.59 4.77
C ASP A 15 -12.98 3.14 5.50
N GLU A 16 -13.35 1.87 5.32
CA GLU A 16 -14.53 1.27 5.92
C GLU A 16 -14.20 -0.04 6.65
N VAL A 17 -14.95 -0.34 7.71
CA VAL A 17 -14.89 -1.65 8.37
C VAL A 17 -15.61 -2.67 7.50
N ALA A 18 -14.93 -3.76 7.16
CA ALA A 18 -15.53 -4.80 6.33
C ALA A 18 -16.70 -5.50 7.06
N GLN A 19 -17.78 -5.78 6.33
CA GLN A 19 -18.98 -6.37 6.89
C GLN A 19 -18.69 -7.73 7.55
N GLY A 20 -19.00 -7.86 8.84
CA GLY A 20 -18.77 -9.09 9.61
C GLY A 20 -17.31 -9.29 10.07
N SER A 21 -16.48 -8.26 9.99
CA SER A 21 -15.08 -8.25 10.43
C SER A 21 -14.77 -6.97 11.23
N GLU A 22 -13.66 -6.97 11.97
CA GLU A 22 -13.06 -5.77 12.56
C GLU A 22 -11.93 -5.20 11.69
N SER A 23 -11.68 -5.79 10.52
CA SER A 23 -10.63 -5.38 9.60
C SER A 23 -11.12 -4.27 8.67
N HIS A 24 -10.25 -3.30 8.39
CA HIS A 24 -10.54 -2.18 7.50
C HIS A 24 -10.20 -2.52 6.05
N ARG A 25 -10.91 -1.89 5.13
CA ARG A 25 -10.60 -1.86 3.70
C ARG A 25 -10.88 -0.48 3.14
N ASN A 26 -10.29 -0.21 1.99
CA ASN A 26 -10.47 1.00 1.23
C ASN A 26 -10.61 0.59 -0.25
N PRO A 27 -11.86 0.41 -0.74
CA PRO A 27 -12.11 -0.09 -2.09
C PRO A 27 -11.47 0.78 -3.18
N GLN A 28 -11.50 2.10 -3.03
CA GLN A 28 -10.97 3.05 -4.00
C GLN A 28 -9.44 3.05 -4.03
N GLU A 29 -8.78 2.97 -2.86
CA GLU A 29 -7.33 2.73 -2.79
C GLU A 29 -6.97 1.38 -3.40
N ALA A 30 -7.76 0.33 -3.15
CA ALA A 30 -7.52 -1.00 -3.71
C ALA A 30 -7.60 -1.00 -5.24
N GLU A 31 -8.55 -0.27 -5.82
CA GLU A 31 -8.65 -0.08 -7.27
C GLU A 31 -7.42 0.66 -7.83
N LEU A 32 -6.96 1.71 -7.15
CA LEU A 32 -5.76 2.43 -7.54
C LEU A 32 -4.53 1.53 -7.50
N VAL A 33 -4.34 0.78 -6.42
CA VAL A 33 -3.27 -0.21 -6.27
C VAL A 33 -3.34 -1.25 -7.39
N ALA A 34 -4.52 -1.79 -7.68
CA ALA A 34 -4.71 -2.76 -8.74
C ALA A 34 -4.33 -2.19 -10.12
N ARG A 35 -4.66 -0.92 -10.41
CA ARG A 35 -4.20 -0.24 -11.64
C ARG A 35 -2.68 -0.16 -11.69
N LYS A 36 -2.03 0.22 -10.59
CA LYS A 36 -0.55 0.32 -10.52
C LYS A 36 0.14 -1.03 -10.68
N VAL A 37 -0.41 -2.10 -10.09
CA VAL A 37 0.11 -3.45 -10.29
C VAL A 37 -0.01 -3.88 -11.75
N ARG A 38 -1.15 -3.63 -12.41
CA ARG A 38 -1.30 -3.91 -13.85
C ARG A 38 -0.30 -3.14 -14.71
N GLN A 39 -0.03 -1.87 -14.40
CA GLN A 39 1.02 -1.09 -15.09
C GLN A 39 2.41 -1.72 -14.96
N LEU A 40 2.76 -2.29 -13.80
CA LEU A 40 4.03 -3.00 -13.61
C LEU A 40 4.09 -4.29 -14.44
N LEU A 41 2.98 -5.03 -14.52
CA LEU A 41 2.86 -6.22 -15.36
C LEU A 41 2.99 -5.87 -16.85
N ASP A 42 2.29 -4.81 -17.30
CA ASP A 42 2.34 -4.31 -18.67
C ASP A 42 3.74 -3.79 -19.05
N ALA A 43 4.51 -3.28 -18.08
CA ALA A 43 5.90 -2.91 -18.24
C ALA A 43 6.87 -4.12 -18.30
N GLY A 44 6.37 -5.34 -18.19
CA GLY A 44 7.12 -6.58 -18.41
C GLY A 44 7.61 -7.29 -17.14
N LEU A 45 7.18 -6.87 -15.95
CA LEU A 45 7.45 -7.66 -14.73
C LEU A 45 6.57 -8.90 -14.71
N ALA A 46 7.15 -10.06 -14.40
CA ALA A 46 6.38 -11.27 -14.17
C ALA A 46 5.62 -11.17 -12.83
N PRO A 47 4.42 -11.79 -12.69
CA PRO A 47 3.65 -11.77 -11.44
C PRO A 47 4.48 -12.17 -10.21
N ALA A 48 5.32 -13.19 -10.33
CA ALA A 48 6.18 -13.68 -9.25
C ALA A 48 7.30 -12.70 -8.81
N GLN A 49 7.49 -11.60 -9.55
CA GLN A 49 8.45 -10.54 -9.21
C GLN A 49 7.81 -9.38 -8.43
N ILE A 50 6.49 -9.41 -8.24
CA ILE A 50 5.70 -8.37 -7.61
C ILE A 50 5.05 -8.94 -6.34
N SER A 51 5.18 -8.20 -5.24
CA SER A 51 4.37 -8.45 -4.04
C SER A 51 3.45 -7.27 -3.76
N VAL A 52 2.22 -7.56 -3.37
CA VAL A 52 1.27 -6.57 -2.86
C VAL A 52 1.01 -6.85 -1.39
N ILE A 53 1.27 -5.87 -0.55
CA ILE A 53 1.21 -6.01 0.91
C ILE A 53 0.22 -5.00 1.48
N SER A 54 -0.60 -5.41 2.44
CA SER A 54 -1.42 -4.49 3.24
C SER A 54 -1.43 -4.91 4.72
N PRO A 55 -1.53 -3.99 5.69
CA PRO A 55 -1.70 -4.38 7.09
C PRO A 55 -3.04 -5.05 7.40
N TYR A 56 -4.04 -4.91 6.51
CA TYR A 56 -5.42 -5.29 6.77
C TYR A 56 -5.88 -6.46 5.90
N GLY A 57 -6.37 -7.52 6.54
CA GLY A 57 -6.87 -8.72 5.85
C GLY A 57 -8.02 -8.42 4.89
N ALA A 58 -8.96 -7.56 5.26
CA ALA A 58 -10.08 -7.20 4.37
C ALA A 58 -9.61 -6.43 3.11
N GLN A 59 -8.55 -5.61 3.24
CA GLN A 59 -7.93 -4.98 2.09
C GLN A 59 -7.24 -6.00 1.18
N VAL A 60 -6.54 -6.99 1.75
CA VAL A 60 -5.92 -8.08 1.00
C VAL A 60 -6.96 -8.88 0.21
N GLU A 61 -8.10 -9.21 0.82
CA GLU A 61 -9.22 -9.88 0.13
C GLU A 61 -9.75 -9.04 -1.04
N THR A 62 -9.92 -7.73 -0.83
CA THR A 62 -10.35 -6.78 -1.87
C THR A 62 -9.35 -6.73 -3.02
N LEU A 63 -8.05 -6.66 -2.73
CA LEU A 63 -6.98 -6.66 -3.72
C LEU A 63 -6.90 -7.97 -4.51
N ARG A 64 -7.06 -9.12 -3.84
CA ARG A 64 -7.12 -10.44 -4.48
C ARG A 64 -8.30 -10.55 -5.45
N ALA A 65 -9.45 -9.98 -5.09
CA ALA A 65 -10.62 -9.96 -5.98
C ALA A 65 -10.39 -9.08 -7.22
N LEU A 66 -9.66 -7.97 -7.09
CA LEU A 66 -9.35 -7.04 -8.19
C LEU A 66 -8.22 -7.51 -9.10
N LEU A 67 -7.32 -8.36 -8.59
CA LEU A 67 -6.16 -8.88 -9.29
C LEU A 67 -6.24 -10.42 -9.42
N PRO A 68 -7.26 -10.95 -10.12
CA PRO A 68 -7.38 -12.39 -10.32
C PRO A 68 -6.24 -12.87 -11.22
N GLY A 69 -5.39 -13.77 -10.72
CA GLY A 69 -4.28 -14.32 -11.49
C GLY A 69 -3.37 -15.19 -10.65
N GLU A 70 -2.74 -16.18 -11.29
CA GLU A 70 -1.77 -17.05 -10.63
C GLU A 70 -0.40 -16.36 -10.52
N GLY A 71 0.29 -16.61 -9.41
CA GLY A 71 1.68 -16.22 -9.22
C GLY A 71 1.93 -14.80 -8.68
N LEU A 72 0.90 -13.98 -8.51
CA LEU A 72 1.02 -12.70 -7.81
C LEU A 72 0.84 -12.91 -6.30
N GLU A 73 1.83 -12.52 -5.50
CA GLU A 73 1.76 -12.62 -4.04
C GLU A 73 1.03 -11.40 -3.47
N ILE A 74 -0.19 -11.59 -2.96
CA ILE A 74 -0.98 -10.56 -2.28
C ILE A 74 -1.27 -11.06 -0.88
N ASP A 75 -0.70 -10.45 0.16
CA ASP A 75 -0.95 -10.88 1.55
C ASP A 75 -0.80 -9.74 2.56
N THR A 76 -1.16 -10.05 3.80
CA THR A 76 -0.88 -9.20 4.95
C THR A 76 0.60 -9.21 5.28
N VAL A 77 1.09 -8.23 6.04
CA VAL A 77 2.49 -8.24 6.49
C VAL A 77 2.84 -9.52 7.26
N ASP A 78 1.92 -10.03 8.08
CA ASP A 78 2.13 -11.24 8.89
C ASP A 78 2.00 -12.53 8.06
N GLY A 79 1.10 -12.53 7.08
CA GLY A 79 0.92 -13.62 6.11
C GLY A 79 1.98 -13.63 5.01
N PHE A 80 2.77 -12.57 4.89
CA PHE A 80 3.88 -12.47 3.96
C PHE A 80 5.03 -13.38 4.41
N GLN A 81 4.99 -14.64 3.94
CA GLN A 81 6.01 -15.66 4.20
C GLN A 81 7.23 -15.52 3.27
N GLY A 82 7.18 -14.57 2.33
CA GLY A 82 8.14 -14.37 1.25
C GLY A 82 9.42 -13.60 1.58
N ARG A 83 10.40 -13.81 0.71
CA ARG A 83 11.72 -13.15 0.65
C ARG A 83 11.56 -11.74 0.07
N GLU A 84 12.65 -11.07 -0.25
CA GLU A 84 12.60 -9.82 -1.01
C GLU A 84 12.12 -10.07 -2.46
N ASN A 85 11.31 -9.16 -3.02
CA ASN A 85 10.84 -9.20 -4.41
C ASN A 85 11.29 -7.98 -5.21
N GLU A 86 11.28 -8.09 -6.54
CA GLU A 86 11.80 -7.03 -7.41
C GLU A 86 11.01 -5.72 -7.23
N ALA A 87 9.68 -5.83 -7.21
CA ALA A 87 8.78 -4.73 -6.89
C ALA A 87 7.87 -5.09 -5.71
N VAL A 88 7.68 -4.15 -4.79
CA VAL A 88 6.70 -4.27 -3.70
C VAL A 88 5.75 -3.09 -3.77
N VAL A 89 4.45 -3.37 -3.67
CA VAL A 89 3.38 -2.38 -3.59
C VAL A 89 2.71 -2.50 -2.22
N VAL A 90 2.71 -1.43 -1.43
CA VAL A 90 2.11 -1.40 -0.09
C VAL A 90 0.86 -0.53 -0.11
N SER A 91 -0.27 -1.07 0.34
CA SER A 91 -1.54 -0.37 0.53
C SER A 91 -1.75 -0.09 2.01
N LEU A 92 -1.70 1.19 2.41
CA LEU A 92 -1.83 1.61 3.81
C LEU A 92 -3.29 1.56 4.31
N THR A 93 -4.27 1.62 3.40
CA THR A 93 -5.72 1.46 3.65
C THR A 93 -6.37 2.60 4.42
N ARG A 94 -5.76 3.10 5.49
CA ARG A 94 -6.37 4.09 6.41
C ARG A 94 -6.51 5.47 5.76
N SER A 95 -7.72 6.00 5.81
CA SER A 95 -8.14 7.31 5.32
C SER A 95 -9.42 7.72 6.06
N ASN A 96 -9.31 8.56 7.09
CA ASN A 96 -10.43 8.97 7.94
C ASN A 96 -10.20 10.36 8.54
N ALA A 97 -11.30 11.02 8.93
CA ALA A 97 -11.27 12.39 9.45
C ALA A 97 -10.62 12.51 10.83
N GLU A 98 -10.59 11.42 11.59
CA GLU A 98 -10.04 11.31 12.93
C GLU A 98 -8.50 11.17 12.93
N ALA A 99 -7.90 11.00 11.75
CA ALA A 99 -6.47 10.75 11.55
C ALA A 99 -5.96 9.50 12.33
N GLU A 100 -6.83 8.50 12.45
CA GLU A 100 -6.52 7.23 13.10
C GLU A 100 -5.78 6.28 12.16
N VAL A 101 -4.59 5.86 12.61
CA VAL A 101 -3.71 4.97 11.84
C VAL A 101 -3.90 3.48 12.17
N GLY A 102 -4.53 3.13 13.29
CA GLY A 102 -4.83 1.74 13.65
C GLY A 102 -3.60 0.82 13.63
N PHE A 103 -3.67 -0.29 12.89
CA PHE A 103 -2.60 -1.29 12.78
C PHE A 103 -1.31 -0.74 12.18
N LEU A 104 -1.35 0.38 11.47
CA LEU A 104 -0.16 1.07 10.99
C LEU A 104 0.73 1.60 12.13
N ALA A 105 0.22 1.72 13.36
CA ALA A 105 1.04 2.10 14.51
C ALA A 105 2.13 1.06 14.83
N ASP A 106 2.00 -0.18 14.37
CA ASP A 106 3.05 -1.19 14.49
C ASP A 106 4.13 -1.02 13.41
N LEU A 107 5.14 -0.23 13.75
CA LEU A 107 6.25 0.09 12.85
C LEU A 107 7.11 -1.12 12.50
N ARG A 108 7.07 -2.22 13.28
CA ARG A 108 7.83 -3.42 12.94
C ARG A 108 7.28 -4.03 11.66
N ARG A 109 5.95 -4.07 11.53
CA ARG A 109 5.27 -4.54 10.33
C ARG A 109 5.57 -3.65 9.13
N MET A 110 5.53 -2.33 9.31
CA MET A 110 5.84 -1.42 8.21
C MET A 110 7.30 -1.53 7.73
N ASN A 111 8.26 -1.63 8.65
CA ASN A 111 9.67 -1.84 8.31
C ASN A 111 9.87 -3.15 7.54
N VAL A 112 9.17 -4.23 7.91
CA VAL A 112 9.17 -5.48 7.15
C VAL A 112 8.66 -5.23 5.73
N ALA A 113 7.48 -4.63 5.55
CA ALA A 113 6.92 -4.37 4.23
C ALA A 113 7.85 -3.53 3.32
N ILE A 114 8.42 -2.45 3.86
CA ILE A 114 9.33 -1.54 3.11
C ILE A 114 10.60 -2.26 2.67
N THR A 115 11.17 -3.08 3.54
CA THR A 115 12.47 -3.74 3.29
C THR A 115 12.37 -4.94 2.34
N ARG A 116 11.16 -5.36 1.93
CA ARG A 116 10.99 -6.44 0.94
C ARG A 116 11.28 -6.01 -0.50
N ALA A 117 11.37 -4.71 -0.80
CA ALA A 117 11.63 -4.23 -2.15
C ALA A 117 13.11 -4.29 -2.53
N ARG A 118 13.45 -5.00 -3.62
CA ARG A 118 14.82 -5.06 -4.17
C ARG A 118 15.11 -3.95 -5.17
N ARG A 119 14.15 -3.64 -6.06
CA ARG A 119 14.34 -2.65 -7.15
C ARG A 119 13.30 -1.55 -7.16
N PHE A 120 12.10 -1.78 -6.69
CA PHE A 120 11.06 -0.75 -6.66
C PHE A 120 10.12 -0.91 -5.47
N LEU A 121 9.83 0.20 -4.79
CA LEU A 121 8.81 0.25 -3.74
C LEU A 121 7.78 1.32 -4.11
N LEU A 122 6.52 0.93 -4.16
CA LEU A 122 5.38 1.83 -4.22
C LEU A 122 4.61 1.72 -2.91
N VAL A 123 4.36 2.84 -2.25
CA VAL A 123 3.46 2.94 -1.09
C VAL A 123 2.28 3.82 -1.48
N VAL A 124 1.07 3.34 -1.26
CA VAL A 124 -0.18 4.07 -1.54
C VAL A 124 -0.90 4.30 -0.23
N GLY A 125 -1.35 5.52 0.02
CA GLY A 125 -2.14 5.84 1.21
C GLY A 125 -2.47 7.32 1.33
N ASP A 126 -3.32 7.64 2.30
CA ASP A 126 -3.77 9.01 2.57
C ASP A 126 -2.80 9.72 3.53
N SER A 127 -2.03 10.67 3.00
CA SER A 127 -1.08 11.46 3.79
C SER A 127 -1.74 12.27 4.90
N ALA A 128 -2.98 12.72 4.73
CA ALA A 128 -3.68 13.51 5.74
C ALA A 128 -4.00 12.66 6.99
N THR A 129 -4.31 11.39 6.79
CA THR A 129 -4.53 10.42 7.88
C THR A 129 -3.21 9.93 8.47
N VAL A 130 -2.31 9.37 7.66
CA VAL A 130 -1.15 8.64 8.19
C VAL A 130 -0.09 9.56 8.80
N SER A 131 0.00 10.82 8.37
CA SER A 131 0.98 11.79 8.89
C SER A 131 0.72 12.22 10.33
N ALA A 132 -0.43 11.88 10.92
CA ALA A 132 -0.67 12.01 12.36
C ALA A 132 0.36 11.20 13.17
N HIS A 133 0.83 10.08 12.63
CA HIS A 133 1.88 9.30 13.25
C HIS A 133 3.28 9.73 12.75
N PRO A 134 4.23 10.07 13.65
CA PRO A 134 5.52 10.67 13.28
C PRO A 134 6.31 9.90 12.23
N PHE A 135 6.37 8.57 12.35
CA PHE A 135 7.08 7.73 11.40
C PHE A 135 6.63 7.92 9.95
N TYR A 136 5.32 8.01 9.68
CA TYR A 136 4.82 8.13 8.31
C TYR A 136 5.03 9.53 7.76
N ARG A 137 4.92 10.56 8.60
CA ARG A 137 5.29 11.93 8.21
C ARG A 137 6.76 11.99 7.82
N ASP A 138 7.66 11.47 8.66
CA ASP A 138 9.09 11.45 8.39
C ASP A 138 9.41 10.60 7.14
N PHE A 139 8.68 9.49 6.91
CA PHE A 139 8.79 8.68 5.71
C PHE A 139 8.35 9.45 4.45
N ILE A 140 7.22 10.17 4.50
CA ILE A 140 6.72 10.97 3.37
C ILE A 140 7.70 12.11 3.06
N ASP A 141 8.23 12.79 4.08
CA ASP A 141 9.26 13.82 3.92
C ASP A 141 10.50 13.24 3.24
N TYR A 142 11.00 12.10 3.72
CA TYR A 142 12.14 11.38 3.14
C TYR A 142 11.93 11.02 1.66
N VAL A 143 10.71 10.58 1.30
CA VAL A 143 10.35 10.23 -0.09
C VAL A 143 10.20 11.50 -0.95
N THR A 144 9.69 12.59 -0.38
CA THR A 144 9.53 13.89 -1.05
C THR A 144 10.88 14.50 -1.42
N GLU A 145 11.84 14.50 -0.49
CA GLU A 145 13.23 14.94 -0.73
C GLU A 145 13.91 14.20 -1.89
N ARG A 146 13.45 12.98 -2.20
CA ARG A 146 13.96 12.12 -3.28
C ARG A 146 13.14 12.21 -4.56
N SER A 147 12.25 13.20 -4.66
CA SER A 147 11.33 13.37 -5.79
C SER A 147 10.45 12.14 -6.04
N GLY A 148 10.16 11.36 -4.98
CA GLY A 148 9.34 10.15 -5.03
C GLY A 148 7.87 10.36 -4.65
N TYR A 149 7.51 11.55 -4.15
CA TYR A 149 6.11 11.88 -3.85
C TYR A 149 5.31 12.12 -5.14
N ARG A 150 4.11 11.54 -5.22
CA ARG A 150 3.15 11.72 -6.33
C ARG A 150 1.76 11.90 -5.75
N SER A 151 0.91 12.69 -6.42
CA SER A 151 -0.49 12.83 -6.02
C SER A 151 -1.39 11.98 -6.91
N ALA A 152 -2.35 11.25 -6.32
CA ALA A 152 -3.37 10.52 -7.07
C ALA A 152 -4.37 11.42 -7.83
N TRP A 153 -4.20 12.75 -7.77
CA TRP A 153 -4.88 13.71 -8.66
C TRP A 153 -4.24 13.82 -10.05
N GLU A 154 -2.98 13.39 -10.18
CA GLU A 154 -2.20 13.44 -11.42
C GLU A 154 -2.37 12.17 -12.29
N GLU A 155 -3.28 11.28 -11.87
CA GLU A 155 -3.50 9.93 -12.39
C GLU A 155 -4.85 9.78 -13.11
#